data_AF-A0A523RGQ4-F1
#
_entry.id   AF-A0A523RGQ4-F1
#
_cell.length_a   1.000
_cell.length_b   1.000
_cell.length_c   1.000
_cell.angle_alpha   90.00
_cell.angle_beta   90.00
_cell.angle_gamma   90.00
#
_symmetry.space_group_name_H-M   'P 1'
#
loop_
_entity.id
_entity.type
_entity.pdbx_description
1 polymer ?
#
loop_
_entity_poly.entity_id
_entity_poly.type
_entity_poly.pdbx_seq_one_letter_code
_entity_poly.pdbx_strand_id
1 'polypeptide(L)'
;MVYISAFINTNEFIGETKAEEIEALLLEKLKNLSEVDLKKAYNFLEKYPKPEEKKKVLENMAKSITIECDWEPFFQNFPYTDENNPYTEDNKDLTYNTLGYFKLEVEYFRNEPFQKESLTPDLIQQIPFITIDILKEFSKRKENQYLLLDIESPIYVFVISKKLKPMEVQWTEENINKYKKSIGMWTQIYSGQWTDYSDELFERRTKKNISNRVTELHYIQRNSGFIYMVQKNYETEFGYMYQKLLNPTPQIRAVLFALMSINNSLDILFMKRYSDVFMSLEQIEEKTKNLRFLRGMIQTKMSIIYSELDWNPREHYIRVLTHLLKIFRIEVIIERVNNKFKTLYETLQELYTKRNEENQKNTKKAVNFLSVLFGAGFIIEFVNALRVASRIQEISDFSQILHIVVSAILGASFVLLLGYFIYGKAKIKRLEYGPTVDAVIQDDDRNIILVKRRYAPYKDKYALPGGFIKYNEDPKQAIIREVREETNLAVEIISKIGTFDQKGRDPRGKIVSTAFKCRLVKGLSMLQEGDDASRVEIIPIDQLKNIELAFDHIQILKDAGVLK
;
A
#
# COMPACT_ATOMS: atom_id res chain seq x y z
N MET A 1 20.34 -33.64 8.60
CA MET A 1 20.37 -32.32 7.93
C MET A 1 19.16 -31.51 8.36
N VAL A 2 19.35 -30.27 8.76
CA VAL A 2 18.31 -29.32 9.14
C VAL A 2 18.52 -28.04 8.34
N TYR A 3 17.44 -27.44 7.83
CA TYR A 3 17.55 -26.25 6.96
C TYR A 3 16.77 -25.07 7.53
N ILE A 4 17.42 -23.91 7.60
CA ILE A 4 16.83 -22.68 8.16
C ILE A 4 16.98 -21.57 7.12
N SER A 5 15.88 -21.21 6.46
CA SER A 5 15.86 -20.16 5.46
C SER A 5 16.13 -18.81 6.14
N ALA A 6 16.81 -17.92 5.45
CA ALA A 6 17.11 -16.61 5.99
C ALA A 6 17.26 -15.56 4.90
N PHE A 7 16.86 -14.34 5.22
CA PHE A 7 17.29 -13.14 4.51
C PHE A 7 18.51 -12.54 5.21
N ILE A 8 19.52 -12.15 4.42
CA ILE A 8 20.75 -11.52 4.91
C ILE A 8 21.00 -10.24 4.10
N ASN A 9 21.48 -9.19 4.77
CA ASN A 9 22.16 -8.09 4.10
C ASN A 9 23.66 -8.40 3.99
N THR A 10 24.12 -8.77 2.80
CA THR A 10 25.52 -9.13 2.58
C THR A 10 26.48 -7.93 2.58
N ASN A 11 25.96 -6.70 2.62
CA ASN A 11 26.80 -5.52 2.83
C ASN A 11 27.22 -5.38 4.29
N GLU A 12 26.44 -5.96 5.21
CA GLU A 12 26.63 -5.87 6.66
C GLU A 12 27.23 -7.17 7.23
N PHE A 13 26.85 -8.33 6.69
CA PHE A 13 27.32 -9.63 7.16
C PHE A 13 27.88 -10.51 6.04
N ILE A 14 28.81 -11.38 6.43
CA ILE A 14 29.23 -12.53 5.63
C ILE A 14 28.43 -13.74 6.11
N GLY A 15 27.75 -14.43 5.20
CA GLY A 15 26.84 -15.53 5.54
C GLY A 15 27.56 -16.70 6.22
N GLU A 16 28.78 -17.01 5.77
CA GLU A 16 29.65 -18.05 6.31
C GLU A 16 30.04 -17.77 7.76
N THR A 17 30.44 -16.53 8.07
CA THR A 17 30.72 -16.12 9.47
C THR A 17 29.49 -16.27 10.36
N LYS A 18 28.30 -15.95 9.85
CA LYS A 18 27.06 -16.17 10.62
C LYS A 18 26.72 -17.65 10.78
N ALA A 19 27.10 -18.49 9.83
CA ALA A 19 26.96 -19.94 9.96
C ALA A 19 27.84 -20.47 11.11
N GLU A 20 29.10 -20.03 11.19
CA GLU A 20 30.03 -20.35 12.29
C GLU A 20 29.50 -19.87 13.66
N GLU A 21 28.96 -18.65 13.74
CA GLU A 21 28.34 -18.14 14.96
C GLU A 21 27.14 -18.98 15.41
N ILE A 22 26.27 -19.37 14.46
CA ILE A 22 25.11 -20.23 14.71
C ILE A 22 25.58 -21.61 15.19
N GLU A 23 26.59 -22.19 14.55
CA GLU A 23 27.15 -23.49 14.95
C GLU A 23 27.67 -23.45 16.39
N ALA A 24 28.52 -22.48 16.71
CA ALA A 24 29.09 -22.31 18.03
C ALA A 24 28.00 -22.12 19.10
N LEU A 25 27.02 -21.25 18.83
CA LEU A 25 25.89 -21.01 19.72
C LEU A 25 25.09 -22.28 19.98
N LEU A 26 24.75 -23.04 18.92
CA LEU A 26 23.94 -24.25 19.06
C LEU A 26 24.69 -25.33 19.83
N LEU A 27 25.98 -25.53 19.56
CA LEU A 27 26.81 -26.47 20.31
C LEU A 27 26.93 -26.09 21.79
N GLU A 28 27.12 -24.81 22.11
CA GLU A 28 27.18 -24.32 23.49
C GLU A 28 25.85 -24.54 24.21
N LYS A 29 24.73 -24.14 23.59
CA LYS A 29 23.40 -24.20 24.21
C LYS A 29 22.90 -25.63 24.36
N LEU A 30 23.09 -26.49 23.35
CA LEU A 30 22.63 -27.89 23.41
C LEU A 30 23.39 -28.72 24.46
N LYS A 31 24.66 -28.41 24.71
CA LYS A 31 25.43 -29.06 25.80
C LYS A 31 24.96 -28.64 27.20
N ASN A 32 24.36 -27.46 27.32
CA ASN A 32 24.00 -26.83 28.58
C ASN A 32 22.48 -26.58 28.72
N LEU A 33 21.65 -27.46 28.14
CA LEU A 33 20.20 -27.35 28.24
C LEU A 33 19.73 -27.49 29.69
N SER A 34 18.87 -26.58 30.11
CA SER A 34 18.16 -26.65 31.39
C SER A 34 16.85 -27.43 31.26
N GLU A 35 16.25 -27.80 32.39
CA GLU A 35 14.89 -28.36 32.39
C GLU A 35 13.85 -27.42 31.77
N VAL A 36 14.07 -26.10 31.86
CA VAL A 36 13.19 -25.09 31.25
C VAL A 36 13.24 -25.18 29.73
N ASP A 37 14.44 -25.32 29.15
CA ASP A 37 14.63 -25.46 27.71
C ASP A 37 14.00 -26.77 27.19
N LEU A 38 14.05 -27.83 28.00
CA LEU A 38 13.52 -29.14 27.67
C LEU A 38 12.03 -29.31 27.95
N LYS A 39 11.38 -28.36 28.63
CA LYS A 39 9.97 -28.48 29.06
C LYS A 39 9.01 -28.89 27.95
N LYS A 40 9.11 -28.28 26.77
CA LYS A 40 8.26 -28.63 25.61
C LYS A 40 8.53 -30.04 25.12
N ALA A 41 9.81 -30.43 25.03
CA ALA A 41 10.21 -31.77 24.63
C ALA A 41 9.76 -32.82 25.64
N TYR A 42 9.88 -32.54 26.94
CA TYR A 42 9.43 -33.44 28.01
C TYR A 42 7.93 -33.69 27.95
N ASN A 43 7.14 -32.62 27.86
CA ASN A 43 5.69 -32.73 27.68
C ASN A 43 5.32 -33.53 26.42
N PHE A 44 6.09 -33.38 25.33
CA PHE A 44 5.87 -34.17 24.13
C PHE A 44 6.21 -35.65 24.34
N LEU A 45 7.24 -35.96 25.11
CA LEU A 45 7.70 -37.33 25.38
C LEU A 45 6.80 -38.11 26.35
N GLU A 46 6.02 -37.42 27.19
CA GLU A 46 5.06 -38.05 28.13
C GLU A 46 4.06 -39.00 27.45
N LYS A 47 3.73 -38.76 26.18
CA LYS A 47 2.78 -39.60 25.43
C LYS A 47 3.37 -40.92 24.92
N TYR A 48 4.67 -41.16 25.12
CA TYR A 48 5.35 -42.37 24.65
C TYR A 48 5.70 -43.31 25.81
N PRO A 49 5.84 -44.63 25.54
CA PRO A 49 6.26 -45.59 26.55
C PRO A 49 7.63 -45.24 27.15
N LYS A 50 7.76 -45.43 28.47
CA LYS A 50 8.97 -45.16 29.25
C LYS A 50 9.51 -43.72 29.08
N PRO A 51 8.70 -42.69 29.43
CA PRO A 51 9.06 -41.30 29.18
C PRO A 51 10.36 -40.89 29.88
N GLU A 52 10.58 -41.35 31.11
CA GLU A 52 11.81 -41.06 31.87
C GLU A 52 13.09 -41.60 31.22
N GLU A 53 13.01 -42.77 30.57
CA GLU A 53 14.14 -43.31 29.81
C GLU A 53 14.42 -42.44 28.58
N LYS A 54 13.37 -42.06 27.85
CA LYS A 54 13.47 -41.18 26.68
C LYS A 54 14.02 -39.80 27.01
N LYS A 55 13.61 -39.19 28.13
CA LYS A 55 14.13 -37.89 28.60
C LYS A 55 15.64 -37.96 28.83
N LYS A 56 16.13 -39.00 29.52
CA LYS A 56 17.57 -39.22 29.74
C LYS A 56 18.34 -39.41 28.43
N VAL A 57 17.78 -40.17 27.48
CA VAL A 57 18.40 -40.31 26.15
C VAL A 57 18.44 -38.99 25.41
N LEU A 58 17.39 -38.16 25.47
CA LEU A 58 17.37 -36.82 24.87
C LEU A 58 18.47 -35.91 25.45
N GLU A 59 18.61 -35.88 26.78
CA GLU A 59 19.66 -35.09 27.44
C GLU A 59 21.06 -35.52 27.00
N ASN A 60 21.31 -36.83 26.98
CA ASN A 60 22.60 -37.40 26.52
C ASN A 60 22.82 -37.12 25.03
N MET A 61 21.76 -37.23 24.21
CA MET A 61 21.81 -36.94 22.79
C MET A 61 22.18 -35.48 22.51
N ALA A 62 21.65 -34.53 23.28
CA ALA A 62 21.98 -33.12 23.14
C ALA A 62 23.45 -32.81 23.51
N LYS A 63 24.01 -33.50 24.52
CA LYS A 63 25.41 -33.35 24.94
C LYS A 63 26.40 -33.97 23.96
N SER A 64 26.01 -35.05 23.29
CA SER A 64 26.86 -35.82 22.37
C SER A 64 26.56 -35.54 20.89
N ILE A 65 26.16 -34.31 20.58
CA ILE A 65 25.85 -33.85 19.23
C ILE A 65 27.07 -33.18 18.57
N THR A 66 27.23 -33.41 17.28
CA THR A 66 28.10 -32.60 16.42
C THR A 66 27.25 -31.91 15.36
N ILE A 67 27.57 -30.65 15.09
CA ILE A 67 26.86 -29.80 14.14
C ILE A 67 27.92 -29.19 13.23
N GLU A 68 27.68 -29.25 11.92
CA GLU A 68 28.40 -28.49 10.90
C GLU A 68 27.38 -27.57 10.22
N CYS A 69 27.62 -26.27 10.18
CA CYS A 69 26.69 -25.27 9.66
C CYS A 69 27.28 -24.54 8.45
N ASP A 70 26.60 -24.64 7.30
CA ASP A 70 26.98 -23.94 6.07
C ASP A 70 25.92 -22.91 5.68
N TRP A 71 26.34 -21.81 5.06
CA TRP A 71 25.44 -20.86 4.40
C TRP A 71 25.33 -21.14 2.90
N GLU A 72 24.11 -21.28 2.41
CA GLU A 72 23.82 -21.57 1.00
C GLU A 72 22.94 -20.45 0.40
N PRO A 73 23.51 -19.51 -0.36
CA PRO A 73 22.73 -18.43 -0.96
C PRO A 73 21.90 -18.94 -2.14
N PHE A 74 20.67 -18.44 -2.28
CA PHE A 74 19.72 -18.89 -3.31
C PHE A 74 19.26 -17.78 -4.26
N PHE A 75 18.76 -16.67 -3.72
CA PHE A 75 18.54 -15.41 -4.45
C PHE A 75 19.53 -14.38 -3.95
N GLN A 76 20.06 -13.56 -4.85
CA GLN A 76 21.00 -12.48 -4.52
C GLN A 76 20.61 -11.22 -5.31
N ASN A 77 21.11 -10.07 -4.88
CA ASN A 77 21.00 -8.78 -5.58
C ASN A 77 19.56 -8.28 -5.73
N PHE A 78 18.75 -8.37 -4.67
CA PHE A 78 17.45 -7.71 -4.58
C PHE A 78 17.40 -6.76 -3.39
N PRO A 79 16.58 -5.71 -3.39
CA PRO A 79 16.38 -4.89 -2.19
C PRO A 79 15.07 -5.29 -1.50
N TYR A 80 15.10 -6.13 -0.47
CA TYR A 80 13.92 -6.46 0.34
C TYR A 80 13.93 -5.72 1.66
N THR A 81 12.81 -5.13 2.07
CA THR A 81 12.63 -4.52 3.39
C THR A 81 11.53 -5.27 4.13
N ASP A 82 11.81 -5.69 5.36
CA ASP A 82 10.78 -6.27 6.23
C ASP A 82 10.04 -5.16 6.97
N GLU A 83 8.77 -4.96 6.61
CA GLU A 83 7.93 -3.91 7.21
C GLU A 83 7.52 -4.21 8.66
N ASN A 84 7.74 -5.45 9.14
CA ASN A 84 7.46 -5.90 10.51
C ASN A 84 8.65 -5.76 11.46
N ASN A 85 9.85 -5.46 10.97
CA ASN A 85 11.02 -5.52 11.83
C ASN A 85 10.92 -4.42 12.91
N PRO A 86 11.03 -4.73 14.21
CA PRO A 86 10.89 -3.74 15.27
C PRO A 86 11.99 -2.67 15.23
N TYR A 87 13.12 -2.95 14.59
CA TYR A 87 14.22 -2.01 14.41
C TYR A 87 14.02 -1.05 13.21
N THR A 88 12.99 -1.27 12.38
CA THR A 88 12.70 -0.42 11.22
C THR A 88 12.19 0.97 11.60
N GLU A 89 11.72 1.18 12.83
CA GLU A 89 11.32 2.51 13.31
C GLU A 89 12.53 3.43 13.55
N ASP A 90 13.67 2.87 13.97
CA ASP A 90 14.91 3.61 14.24
C ASP A 90 15.83 3.72 13.00
N ASN A 91 15.71 2.81 12.04
CA ASN A 91 16.60 2.72 10.87
C ASN A 91 15.79 2.60 9.57
N LYS A 92 15.79 3.65 8.75
CA LYS A 92 15.08 3.70 7.47
C LYS A 92 15.59 2.71 6.41
N ASP A 93 16.76 2.08 6.65
CA ASP A 93 17.51 1.35 5.62
C ASP A 93 17.76 -0.15 5.93
N LEU A 94 16.96 -0.76 6.81
CA LEU A 94 17.02 -2.21 7.06
C LEU A 94 16.54 -2.98 5.83
N THR A 95 17.47 -3.19 4.90
CA THR A 95 17.29 -3.94 3.66
C THR A 95 18.03 -5.27 3.76
N TYR A 96 17.52 -6.27 3.06
CA TYR A 96 18.13 -7.56 2.86
C TYR A 96 18.33 -7.77 1.37
N ASN A 97 19.46 -8.34 0.99
CA ASN A 97 19.85 -8.47 -0.41
C ASN A 97 20.08 -9.89 -0.90
N THR A 98 20.02 -10.84 0.02
CA THR A 98 20.21 -12.25 -0.26
C THR A 98 19.17 -13.05 0.51
N LEU A 99 18.56 -14.02 -0.16
CA LEU A 99 17.77 -15.08 0.46
C LEU A 99 18.54 -16.38 0.26
N GLY A 100 18.71 -17.15 1.32
CA GLY A 100 19.36 -18.44 1.30
C GLY A 100 18.86 -19.32 2.43
N TYR A 101 19.68 -20.27 2.83
CA TYR A 101 19.42 -21.10 4.00
C TYR A 101 20.71 -21.54 4.67
N PHE A 102 20.66 -21.61 6.00
CA PHE A 102 21.66 -22.32 6.78
C PHE A 102 21.37 -23.82 6.73
N LYS A 103 22.38 -24.59 6.32
CA LYS A 103 22.36 -26.04 6.24
C LYS A 103 23.13 -26.58 7.44
N LEU A 104 22.41 -27.22 8.36
CA LEU A 104 22.96 -27.83 9.56
C LEU A 104 23.07 -29.35 9.34
N GLU A 105 24.30 -29.86 9.21
CA GLU A 105 24.56 -31.28 9.25
C GLU A 105 24.76 -31.71 10.70
N VAL A 106 23.90 -32.64 11.15
CA VAL A 106 23.81 -33.02 12.56
C VAL A 106 24.10 -34.51 12.68
N GLU A 107 25.06 -34.87 13.52
CA GLU A 107 25.35 -36.25 13.88
C GLU A 107 25.29 -36.44 15.40
N TYR A 108 24.46 -37.40 15.82
CA TYR A 108 24.31 -37.79 17.22
C TYR A 108 25.27 -38.91 17.56
N PHE A 109 25.90 -38.85 18.73
CA PHE A 109 26.79 -39.89 19.25
C PHE A 109 27.91 -40.26 18.26
N ARG A 110 28.50 -39.28 17.57
CA ARG A 110 29.61 -39.48 16.61
C ARG A 110 30.71 -40.38 17.20
N ASN A 111 31.05 -40.16 18.46
CA ASN A 111 32.11 -40.87 19.18
C ASN A 111 31.60 -42.07 20.01
N GLU A 112 30.29 -42.33 20.05
CA GLU A 112 29.69 -43.38 20.89
C GLU A 112 28.68 -44.24 20.09
N PRO A 113 29.14 -45.08 19.16
CA PRO A 113 28.27 -45.75 18.19
C PRO A 113 27.18 -46.64 18.80
N PHE A 114 27.45 -47.27 19.96
CA PHE A 114 26.47 -48.11 20.65
C PHE A 114 25.27 -47.31 21.16
N GLN A 115 25.45 -46.05 21.54
CA GLN A 115 24.34 -45.20 21.98
C GLN A 115 23.36 -44.87 20.83
N LYS A 116 23.82 -44.98 19.56
CA LYS A 116 22.94 -44.78 18.40
C LYS A 116 21.77 -45.79 18.34
N GLU A 117 21.88 -46.93 19.01
CA GLU A 117 20.78 -47.92 19.11
C GLU A 117 19.59 -47.44 19.95
N SER A 118 19.83 -46.50 20.87
CA SER A 118 18.78 -45.88 21.69
C SER A 118 18.01 -44.77 20.96
N LEU A 119 18.51 -44.33 19.79
CA LEU A 119 17.89 -43.26 19.03
C LEU A 119 16.55 -43.72 18.45
N THR A 120 15.52 -42.95 18.80
CA THR A 120 14.19 -43.12 18.24
C THR A 120 13.80 -41.84 17.49
N PRO A 121 13.01 -41.94 16.41
CA PRO A 121 12.60 -40.77 15.62
C PRO A 121 11.96 -39.66 16.46
N ASP A 122 11.17 -39.99 17.47
CA ASP A 122 10.57 -39.00 18.37
C ASP A 122 11.61 -38.20 19.16
N LEU A 123 12.76 -38.79 19.49
CA LEU A 123 13.90 -38.09 20.11
C LEU A 123 14.63 -37.19 19.11
N ILE A 124 14.95 -37.72 17.93
CA ILE A 124 15.70 -37.01 16.87
C ILE A 124 15.02 -35.69 16.49
N GLN A 125 13.68 -35.65 16.54
CA GLN A 125 12.91 -34.46 16.19
C GLN A 125 12.96 -33.35 17.24
N GLN A 126 13.24 -33.68 18.51
CA GLN A 126 13.21 -32.67 19.57
C GLN A 126 14.34 -31.65 19.40
N ILE A 127 15.51 -32.08 18.94
CA ILE A 127 16.68 -31.21 18.76
C ILE A 127 16.41 -30.07 17.78
N PRO A 128 15.88 -30.32 16.57
CA PRO A 128 15.38 -29.27 15.70
C PRO A 128 14.47 -28.27 16.43
N PHE A 129 13.43 -28.71 17.13
CA PHE A 129 12.51 -27.78 17.82
C PHE A 129 13.24 -26.92 18.86
N ILE A 130 14.16 -27.51 19.63
CA ILE A 130 15.02 -26.80 20.57
C ILE A 130 15.93 -25.80 19.83
N THR A 131 16.51 -26.19 18.70
CA THR A 131 17.33 -25.32 17.82
C THR A 131 16.55 -24.07 17.39
N ILE A 132 15.28 -24.18 16.99
CA ILE A 132 14.49 -22.98 16.64
C ILE A 132 14.22 -22.10 17.84
N ASP A 133 13.91 -22.66 19.00
CA ASP A 133 13.69 -21.85 20.20
C ASP A 133 14.97 -21.09 20.59
N ILE A 134 16.16 -21.71 20.45
CA ILE A 134 17.46 -21.03 20.62
C ILE A 134 17.63 -19.91 19.58
N LEU A 135 17.35 -20.20 18.30
CA LEU A 135 17.56 -19.25 17.21
C LEU A 135 16.56 -18.09 17.22
N LYS A 136 15.38 -18.27 17.81
CA LYS A 136 14.40 -17.19 18.07
C LYS A 136 14.97 -16.11 18.98
N GLU A 137 15.72 -16.50 20.00
CA GLU A 137 16.38 -15.53 20.88
C GLU A 137 17.64 -14.94 20.22
N PHE A 138 18.34 -15.72 19.41
CA PHE A 138 19.46 -15.22 18.60
C PHE A 138 19.03 -14.15 17.58
N SER A 139 17.91 -14.35 16.87
CA SER A 139 17.43 -13.41 15.86
C SER A 139 16.94 -12.08 16.44
N LYS A 140 16.57 -12.05 17.73
CA LYS A 140 16.13 -10.83 18.44
C LYS A 140 17.30 -9.97 18.93
N ARG A 141 18.54 -10.40 18.78
CA ARG A 141 19.70 -9.62 19.22
C ARG A 141 19.92 -8.43 18.28
N LYS A 142 20.25 -7.26 18.83
CA LYS A 142 20.39 -6.02 18.04
C LYS A 142 21.48 -6.13 16.97
N GLU A 143 22.57 -6.81 17.29
CA GLU A 143 23.67 -7.10 16.36
C GLU A 143 23.25 -7.99 15.18
N ASN A 144 22.07 -8.61 15.22
CA ASN A 144 21.53 -9.46 14.16
C ASN A 144 20.38 -8.79 13.38
N GLN A 145 20.18 -7.47 13.50
CA GLN A 145 19.10 -6.75 12.81
C GLN A 145 19.07 -6.93 11.27
N TYR A 146 20.23 -7.22 10.65
CA TYR A 146 20.37 -7.51 9.22
C TYR A 146 20.30 -9.00 8.85
N LEU A 147 19.88 -9.84 9.81
CA LEU A 147 19.63 -11.26 9.64
C LEU A 147 18.17 -11.56 10.01
N LEU A 148 17.37 -11.97 9.03
CA LEU A 148 15.98 -12.36 9.25
C LEU A 148 15.84 -13.87 9.02
N LEU A 149 15.77 -14.62 10.12
CA LEU A 149 15.64 -16.08 10.11
C LEU A 149 14.18 -16.53 9.94
N ASP A 150 13.98 -17.61 9.21
CA ASP A 150 12.70 -18.32 9.10
C ASP A 150 12.45 -19.20 10.34
N ILE A 151 12.08 -18.54 11.44
CA ILE A 151 11.77 -19.14 12.75
C ILE A 151 10.29 -19.50 12.92
N GLU A 152 9.45 -19.06 11.99
CA GLU A 152 7.99 -19.27 12.01
C GLU A 152 7.58 -20.45 11.14
N SER A 153 8.23 -20.63 9.98
CA SER A 153 7.98 -21.84 9.20
C SER A 153 8.55 -23.02 9.97
N PRO A 154 7.76 -24.09 10.14
CA PRO A 154 8.26 -25.27 10.81
C PRO A 154 9.54 -25.79 10.17
N ILE A 155 10.41 -26.34 11.01
CA ILE A 155 11.73 -26.80 10.61
C ILE A 155 11.57 -27.98 9.67
N TYR A 156 12.37 -28.02 8.61
CA TYR A 156 12.47 -29.21 7.80
C TYR A 156 13.72 -29.99 8.19
N VAL A 157 13.52 -31.21 8.69
CA VAL A 157 14.59 -32.10 9.17
C VAL A 157 14.69 -33.27 8.22
N PHE A 158 15.84 -33.53 7.62
CA PHE A 158 16.14 -34.79 6.94
C PHE A 158 17.01 -35.68 7.83
N VAL A 159 16.47 -36.82 8.23
CA VAL A 159 17.24 -37.87 8.89
C VAL A 159 17.74 -38.85 7.84
N ILE A 160 19.04 -39.11 7.88
CA ILE A 160 19.73 -40.07 7.02
C ILE A 160 20.38 -41.09 7.94
N SER A 161 20.03 -42.37 7.82
CA SER A 161 20.68 -43.43 8.57
C SER A 161 21.60 -44.25 7.67
N LYS A 162 22.89 -44.34 8.03
CA LYS A 162 23.87 -45.20 7.35
C LYS A 162 23.78 -46.67 7.79
N LYS A 163 23.12 -46.95 8.92
CA LYS A 163 22.96 -48.31 9.48
C LYS A 163 21.70 -48.37 10.36
N LEU A 164 20.57 -48.67 9.73
CA LEU A 164 19.65 -49.64 10.31
C LEU A 164 19.73 -50.81 9.33
N LYS A 165 20.19 -51.96 9.81
CA LYS A 165 19.91 -53.24 9.15
C LYS A 165 18.55 -53.64 9.73
N PRO A 166 17.40 -53.20 9.22
CA PRO A 166 16.21 -53.90 9.62
C PRO A 166 16.32 -55.23 8.85
N MET A 167 16.76 -56.28 9.56
CA MET A 167 16.92 -57.61 8.99
C MET A 167 15.60 -57.97 8.30
N GLU A 168 15.67 -58.21 6.99
CA GLU A 168 14.57 -58.73 6.19
C GLU A 168 13.21 -58.14 6.58
N VAL A 169 13.05 -56.82 6.43
CA VAL A 169 11.72 -56.22 6.64
C VAL A 169 10.77 -56.78 5.60
N GLN A 170 9.89 -57.67 6.03
CA GLN A 170 8.67 -57.94 5.31
C GLN A 170 7.81 -56.68 5.42
N TRP A 171 7.67 -55.95 4.32
CA TRP A 171 6.83 -54.74 4.24
C TRP A 171 5.33 -55.11 4.20
N THR A 172 4.88 -55.81 5.25
CA THR A 172 3.47 -56.08 5.52
C THR A 172 2.79 -54.83 6.06
N GLU A 173 1.46 -54.73 5.92
CA GLU A 173 0.70 -53.62 6.50
C GLU A 173 0.93 -53.49 8.02
N GLU A 174 1.06 -54.61 8.72
CA GLU A 174 1.36 -54.67 10.15
C GLU A 174 2.74 -54.07 10.48
N ASN A 175 3.80 -54.49 9.76
CA ASN A 175 5.14 -53.94 9.96
C ASN A 175 5.21 -52.47 9.57
N ILE A 176 4.54 -52.08 8.48
CA ILE A 176 4.39 -50.69 8.07
C ILE A 176 3.74 -49.88 9.21
N ASN A 177 2.63 -50.33 9.77
CA ASN A 177 1.94 -49.64 10.88
C ASN A 177 2.74 -49.66 12.19
N LYS A 178 3.50 -50.73 12.47
CA LYS A 178 4.45 -50.81 13.58
C LYS A 178 5.56 -49.78 13.44
N TYR A 179 6.15 -49.66 12.24
CA TYR A 179 7.17 -48.64 11.96
C TYR A 179 6.60 -47.22 11.93
N LYS A 180 5.34 -47.01 11.48
CA LYS A 180 4.63 -45.72 11.62
C LYS A 180 4.55 -45.29 13.09
N LYS A 181 4.17 -46.20 13.98
CA LYS A 181 4.09 -45.91 15.42
C LYS A 181 5.46 -45.56 16.02
N SER A 182 6.56 -46.17 15.53
CA SER A 182 7.91 -45.85 15.99
C SER A 182 8.51 -44.58 15.38
N ILE A 183 8.07 -44.15 14.20
CA ILE A 183 8.54 -42.92 13.53
C ILE A 183 7.74 -41.68 13.99
N GLY A 184 6.52 -41.91 14.51
CA GLY A 184 5.61 -40.93 15.06
C GLY A 184 4.23 -41.04 14.40
N MET A 185 3.14 -40.97 15.17
CA MET A 185 1.78 -41.13 14.61
C MET A 185 1.34 -40.02 13.64
N TRP A 186 2.06 -38.90 13.59
CA TRP A 186 1.84 -37.79 12.66
C TRP A 186 2.67 -37.94 11.37
N THR A 187 3.47 -39.01 11.24
CA THR A 187 4.20 -39.35 10.03
C THR A 187 3.27 -40.08 9.05
N GLN A 188 2.82 -39.41 7.99
CA GLN A 188 2.21 -40.12 6.86
C GLN A 188 3.31 -40.70 5.97
N ILE A 189 3.11 -41.93 5.51
CA ILE A 189 4.07 -42.60 4.63
C ILE A 189 3.99 -42.00 3.25
N TYR A 190 5.10 -41.48 2.76
CA TYR A 190 5.23 -40.98 1.41
C TYR A 190 6.51 -41.47 0.76
N SER A 191 6.53 -42.75 0.36
CA SER A 191 7.52 -43.18 -0.62
C SER A 191 7.22 -42.42 -1.90
N GLY A 192 8.22 -41.80 -2.53
CA GLY A 192 8.08 -41.00 -3.75
C GLY A 192 7.40 -41.69 -4.94
N GLN A 193 6.88 -42.90 -4.77
CA GLN A 193 6.19 -43.64 -5.79
C GLN A 193 4.66 -43.47 -5.84
N TRP A 194 3.93 -42.91 -4.85
CA TRP A 194 2.44 -43.10 -4.87
C TRP A 194 1.57 -41.89 -4.50
N THR A 195 0.47 -41.75 -5.27
CA THR A 195 -0.70 -40.89 -5.00
C THR A 195 -1.86 -41.65 -4.35
N ASP A 196 -1.90 -42.99 -4.47
CA ASP A 196 -2.89 -43.90 -3.90
C ASP A 196 -2.19 -45.23 -3.54
N TYR A 197 -2.40 -45.71 -2.32
CA TYR A 197 -2.14 -47.12 -1.98
C TYR A 197 -3.45 -47.86 -2.23
N SER A 198 -3.51 -48.76 -3.22
CA SER A 198 -4.68 -49.62 -3.48
C SER A 198 -4.34 -51.09 -3.21
N ASP A 199 -5.34 -51.86 -2.76
CA ASP A 199 -5.18 -53.29 -2.44
C ASP A 199 -4.67 -54.12 -3.64
N GLU A 200 -5.03 -53.71 -4.86
CA GLU A 200 -4.61 -54.35 -6.12
C GLU A 200 -3.11 -54.14 -6.42
N LEU A 201 -2.55 -52.99 -6.02
CA LEU A 201 -1.12 -52.68 -6.18
C LEU A 201 -0.26 -53.40 -5.12
N PHE A 202 -0.81 -53.61 -3.93
CA PHE A 202 -0.22 -54.46 -2.88
C PHE A 202 -0.16 -55.93 -3.35
N GLU A 203 -1.27 -56.48 -3.83
CA GLU A 203 -1.37 -57.85 -4.35
C GLU A 203 -0.41 -58.14 -5.53
N ARG A 204 -0.26 -57.19 -6.47
CA ARG A 204 0.69 -57.35 -7.60
C ARG A 204 2.15 -57.42 -7.18
N ARG A 205 2.51 -56.87 -6.00
CA ARG A 205 3.90 -56.77 -5.53
C ARG A 205 4.26 -57.88 -4.54
N THR A 206 3.31 -58.33 -3.73
CA THR A 206 3.47 -59.51 -2.86
C THR A 206 3.60 -60.81 -3.66
N LYS A 207 2.93 -60.93 -4.82
CA LYS A 207 2.99 -62.13 -5.67
C LYS A 207 4.30 -62.30 -6.46
N LYS A 208 5.15 -61.27 -6.62
CA LYS A 208 6.37 -61.35 -7.46
C LYS A 208 7.66 -60.73 -6.89
N ASN A 209 7.65 -60.22 -5.65
CA ASN A 209 8.84 -59.65 -4.99
C ASN A 209 9.62 -58.63 -5.87
N ILE A 210 8.91 -57.79 -6.63
CA ILE A 210 9.53 -56.82 -7.54
C ILE A 210 9.54 -55.44 -6.90
N SER A 211 10.57 -55.19 -6.10
CA SER A 211 11.22 -53.87 -6.08
C SER A 211 12.69 -54.05 -5.74
N ASN A 212 13.56 -53.76 -6.70
CA ASN A 212 15.01 -53.66 -6.49
C ASN A 212 15.40 -52.41 -5.67
N ARG A 213 14.44 -51.69 -5.08
CA ARG A 213 14.64 -50.48 -4.26
C ARG A 213 13.89 -50.54 -2.94
N VAL A 214 13.98 -51.69 -2.26
CA VAL A 214 13.70 -51.84 -0.81
C VAL A 214 14.63 -50.94 0.03
N THR A 215 15.60 -50.31 -0.62
CA THR A 215 16.70 -49.58 -0.04
C THR A 215 16.41 -48.12 0.23
N GLU A 216 15.33 -47.54 -0.33
CA GLU A 216 15.04 -46.09 -0.29
C GLU A 216 13.60 -45.84 0.20
N LEU A 217 13.44 -45.31 1.42
CA LEU A 217 12.13 -44.90 1.95
C LEU A 217 12.12 -43.42 2.24
N HIS A 218 11.16 -42.71 1.63
CA HIS A 218 10.95 -41.30 1.88
C HIS A 218 9.69 -41.12 2.72
N TYR A 219 9.69 -40.10 3.56
CA TYR A 219 8.52 -39.66 4.31
C TYR A 219 8.62 -38.16 4.35
N ILE A 220 7.63 -37.46 3.83
CA ILE A 220 7.66 -36.01 3.79
C ILE A 220 6.35 -35.49 4.38
N GLN A 221 6.53 -34.69 5.41
CA GLN A 221 5.52 -33.87 6.04
C GLN A 221 5.94 -32.40 5.92
N ARG A 222 5.01 -31.50 6.20
CA ARG A 222 5.26 -30.05 6.16
C ARG A 222 6.50 -29.64 6.95
N ASN A 223 6.83 -30.39 8.00
CA ASN A 223 7.82 -30.01 9.01
C ASN A 223 8.88 -31.10 9.21
N SER A 224 9.00 -32.08 8.31
CA SER A 224 10.03 -33.12 8.42
C SER A 224 10.11 -33.96 7.15
N GLY A 225 11.30 -34.49 6.93
CA GLY A 225 11.63 -35.48 5.94
C GLY A 225 12.37 -36.65 6.59
N PHE A 226 12.03 -37.89 6.26
CA PHE A 226 12.87 -39.03 6.58
C PHE A 226 13.30 -39.67 5.27
N ILE A 227 14.60 -39.86 5.08
CA ILE A 227 15.15 -40.62 3.97
C ILE A 227 15.98 -41.75 4.57
N TYR A 228 15.49 -42.96 4.39
CA TYR A 228 16.28 -44.15 4.67
C TYR A 228 16.95 -44.61 3.40
N MET A 229 18.26 -44.85 3.48
CA MET A 229 19.06 -45.49 2.45
C MET A 229 19.87 -46.64 3.05
N VAL A 230 19.90 -47.81 2.41
CA VAL A 230 20.90 -48.82 2.82
C VAL A 230 22.31 -48.32 2.48
N GLN A 231 23.29 -48.74 3.29
CA GLN A 231 24.67 -48.25 3.21
C GLN A 231 25.25 -48.26 1.78
N LYS A 232 25.09 -49.35 1.03
CA LYS A 232 25.61 -49.47 -0.33
C LYS A 232 25.01 -48.41 -1.28
N ASN A 233 23.70 -48.20 -1.23
CA ASN A 233 23.04 -47.18 -2.06
C ASN A 233 23.37 -45.77 -1.61
N TYR A 234 23.58 -45.56 -0.31
CA TYR A 234 24.04 -44.27 0.18
C TYR A 234 25.42 -43.93 -0.42
N GLU A 235 26.34 -44.89 -0.43
CA GLU A 235 27.69 -44.69 -0.97
C GLU A 235 27.71 -44.47 -2.49
N THR A 236 26.78 -45.05 -3.26
CA THR A 236 26.81 -44.94 -4.74
C THR A 236 25.79 -43.95 -5.33
N GLU A 237 24.62 -43.78 -4.72
CA GLU A 237 23.48 -43.03 -5.30
C GLU A 237 23.15 -41.75 -4.52
N PHE A 238 23.70 -41.53 -3.32
CA PHE A 238 23.31 -40.39 -2.49
C PHE A 238 23.59 -39.04 -3.15
N GLY A 239 24.70 -38.89 -3.88
CA GLY A 239 25.00 -37.63 -4.58
C GLY A 239 23.91 -37.25 -5.58
N TYR A 240 23.42 -38.23 -6.34
CA TYR A 240 22.32 -38.02 -7.28
C TYR A 240 20.99 -37.72 -6.56
N MET A 241 20.69 -38.48 -5.49
CA MET A 241 19.53 -38.25 -4.62
C MET A 241 19.55 -36.86 -3.98
N TYR A 242 20.73 -36.42 -3.53
CA TYR A 242 20.93 -35.12 -2.91
C TYR A 242 20.57 -34.02 -3.89
N GLN A 243 21.12 -34.06 -5.11
CA GLN A 243 20.87 -33.06 -6.14
C GLN A 243 19.41 -32.98 -6.57
N LYS A 244 18.73 -34.12 -6.71
CA LYS A 244 17.37 -34.18 -7.28
C LYS A 244 16.25 -34.12 -6.26
N LEU A 245 16.53 -34.38 -4.98
CA LEU A 245 15.52 -34.43 -3.92
C LEU A 245 15.84 -33.57 -2.69
N LEU A 246 17.03 -33.73 -2.12
CA LEU A 246 17.38 -32.99 -0.91
C LEU A 246 17.59 -31.51 -1.19
N ASN A 247 18.29 -31.16 -2.27
CA ASN A 247 18.64 -29.78 -2.60
C ASN A 247 17.44 -28.90 -3.02
N PRO A 248 16.44 -29.38 -3.79
CA PRO A 248 15.26 -28.57 -4.08
C PRO A 248 14.38 -28.30 -2.84
N THR A 249 14.46 -29.14 -1.81
CA THR A 249 13.61 -29.01 -0.62
C THR A 249 13.84 -27.69 0.16
N PRO A 250 15.07 -27.34 0.59
CA PRO A 250 15.33 -26.06 1.24
C PRO A 250 15.10 -24.86 0.32
N GLN A 251 15.24 -25.02 -1.01
CA GLN A 251 14.90 -23.98 -1.98
C GLN A 251 13.39 -23.70 -2.01
N ILE A 252 12.55 -24.74 -2.07
CA ILE A 252 11.08 -24.59 -1.98
C ILE A 252 10.69 -23.98 -0.64
N ARG A 253 11.36 -24.34 0.46
CA ARG A 253 11.13 -23.72 1.78
C ARG A 253 11.55 -22.24 1.79
N ALA A 254 12.67 -21.89 1.18
CA ALA A 254 13.08 -20.49 1.05
C ALA A 254 12.06 -19.69 0.22
N VAL A 255 11.51 -20.28 -0.85
CA VAL A 255 10.41 -19.69 -1.62
C VAL A 255 9.17 -19.48 -0.75
N LEU A 256 8.77 -20.47 0.05
CA LEU A 256 7.66 -20.35 0.99
C LEU A 256 7.89 -19.16 1.94
N PHE A 257 9.08 -19.08 2.54
CA PHE A 257 9.45 -18.02 3.45
C PHE A 257 9.35 -16.65 2.77
N ALA A 258 9.95 -16.49 1.59
CA ALA A 258 9.89 -15.23 0.85
C ALA A 258 8.46 -14.83 0.42
N LEU A 259 7.63 -15.80 0.03
CA LEU A 259 6.22 -15.55 -0.29
C LEU A 259 5.43 -15.12 0.95
N MET A 260 5.68 -15.72 2.11
CA MET A 260 5.08 -15.32 3.38
C MET A 260 5.54 -13.92 3.81
N SER A 261 6.83 -13.61 3.66
CA SER A 261 7.39 -12.29 3.89
C SER A 261 6.74 -11.23 2.99
N ILE A 262 6.65 -11.48 1.68
CA ILE A 262 5.92 -10.58 0.76
C ILE A 262 4.45 -10.42 1.17
N ASN A 263 3.78 -11.54 1.49
CA ASN A 263 2.39 -11.53 1.90
C ASN A 263 2.16 -10.63 3.13
N ASN A 264 3.04 -10.72 4.12
CA ASN A 264 2.98 -9.95 5.36
C ASN A 264 3.33 -8.47 5.12
N SER A 265 4.37 -8.18 4.33
CA SER A 265 4.72 -6.80 3.96
C SER A 265 3.57 -6.12 3.21
N LEU A 266 2.88 -6.83 2.32
CA LEU A 266 1.68 -6.31 1.66
C LEU A 266 0.54 -6.03 2.66
N ASP A 267 0.29 -6.92 3.63
CA ASP A 267 -0.73 -6.69 4.66
C ASP A 267 -0.44 -5.43 5.48
N ILE A 268 0.81 -5.20 5.83
CA ILE A 268 1.22 -4.00 6.59
C ILE A 268 1.10 -2.75 5.75
N LEU A 269 1.47 -2.79 4.46
CA LEU A 269 1.26 -1.68 3.54
C LEU A 269 -0.23 -1.34 3.40
N PHE A 270 -1.10 -2.34 3.37
CA PHE A 270 -2.54 -2.12 3.41
C PHE A 270 -2.98 -1.51 4.75
N MET A 271 -2.52 -2.03 5.90
CA MET A 271 -2.91 -1.52 7.22
C MET A 271 -2.40 -0.10 7.50
N LYS A 272 -1.13 0.20 7.22
CA LYS A 272 -0.52 1.53 7.39
C LYS A 272 -1.21 2.60 6.54
N ARG A 273 -1.90 2.21 5.47
CA ARG A 273 -2.75 3.12 4.69
C ARG A 273 -4.05 3.50 5.42
N TYR A 274 -4.60 2.61 6.24
CA TYR A 274 -5.85 2.85 6.98
C TYR A 274 -5.61 3.52 8.35
N SER A 275 -4.38 3.52 8.86
CA SER A 275 -4.00 4.27 10.06
C SER A 275 -3.53 5.69 9.70
N ASP A 276 -3.63 6.65 10.63
CA ASP A 276 -3.23 8.07 10.47
C ASP A 276 -1.71 8.28 10.22
N VAL A 277 -0.95 7.21 9.96
CA VAL A 277 0.48 7.27 9.59
C VAL A 277 0.56 7.54 8.08
N PHE A 278 0.63 8.81 7.70
CA PHE A 278 0.80 9.24 6.31
C PHE A 278 2.07 8.66 5.67
N MET A 279 1.96 7.53 4.96
CA MET A 279 2.97 7.09 3.99
C MET A 279 2.73 7.81 2.65
N SER A 280 3.77 8.38 2.04
CA SER A 280 3.63 9.04 0.74
C SER A 280 3.40 8.02 -0.38
N LEU A 281 2.72 8.44 -1.46
CA LEU A 281 2.49 7.58 -2.64
C LEU A 281 3.80 7.01 -3.20
N GLU A 282 4.86 7.84 -3.22
CA GLU A 282 6.20 7.48 -3.69
C GLU A 282 6.84 6.38 -2.82
N GLN A 283 6.70 6.47 -1.48
CA GLN A 283 7.18 5.44 -0.56
C GLN A 283 6.44 4.10 -0.75
N ILE A 284 5.12 4.14 -0.98
CA ILE A 284 4.34 2.93 -1.27
C ILE A 284 4.82 2.31 -2.59
N GLU A 285 5.09 3.11 -3.61
CA GLU A 285 5.56 2.61 -4.90
C GLU A 285 6.94 1.98 -4.84
N GLU A 286 7.87 2.60 -4.12
CA GLU A 286 9.21 2.08 -3.93
C GLU A 286 9.17 0.73 -3.20
N LYS A 287 8.48 0.66 -2.05
CA LYS A 287 8.28 -0.58 -1.30
C LYS A 287 7.59 -1.65 -2.16
N THR A 288 6.58 -1.26 -2.94
CA THR A 288 5.87 -2.19 -3.85
C THR A 288 6.76 -2.64 -5.03
N LYS A 289 7.65 -1.80 -5.54
CA LYS A 289 8.61 -2.15 -6.61
C LYS A 289 9.58 -3.23 -6.11
N ASN A 290 10.10 -3.07 -4.91
CA ASN A 290 10.99 -4.02 -4.25
C ASN A 290 10.32 -5.39 -4.05
N LEU A 291 9.10 -5.41 -3.53
CA LEU A 291 8.32 -6.64 -3.36
C LEU A 291 7.99 -7.32 -4.71
N ARG A 292 7.69 -6.54 -5.76
CA ARG A 292 7.48 -7.05 -7.12
C ARG A 292 8.74 -7.68 -7.71
N PHE A 293 9.90 -7.07 -7.47
CA PHE A 293 11.19 -7.60 -7.93
C PHE A 293 11.46 -8.98 -7.30
N LEU A 294 11.35 -9.10 -5.97
CA LEU A 294 11.50 -10.36 -5.27
C LEU A 294 10.48 -11.42 -5.74
N ARG A 295 9.20 -11.04 -5.92
CA ARG A 295 8.18 -11.92 -6.52
C ARG A 295 8.59 -12.41 -7.91
N GLY A 296 9.11 -11.52 -8.77
CA GLY A 296 9.56 -11.89 -10.11
C GLY A 296 10.71 -12.89 -10.09
N MET A 297 11.68 -12.71 -9.18
CA MET A 297 12.75 -13.69 -8.97
C MET A 297 12.21 -15.05 -8.53
N ILE A 298 11.27 -15.07 -7.58
CA ILE A 298 10.59 -16.29 -7.13
C ILE A 298 9.91 -16.99 -8.30
N GLN A 299 9.15 -16.26 -9.12
CA GLN A 299 8.48 -16.82 -10.30
C GLN A 299 9.47 -17.44 -11.28
N THR A 300 10.60 -16.79 -11.55
CA THR A 300 11.65 -17.33 -12.42
C THR A 300 12.24 -18.63 -11.88
N LYS A 301 12.59 -18.70 -10.59
CA LYS A 301 13.12 -19.95 -9.99
C LYS A 301 12.06 -21.05 -9.93
N MET A 302 10.82 -20.70 -9.60
CA MET A 302 9.71 -21.65 -9.58
C MET A 302 9.43 -22.21 -10.98
N SER A 303 9.55 -21.40 -12.03
CA SER A 303 9.45 -21.88 -13.41
C SER A 303 10.47 -22.97 -13.73
N ILE A 304 11.72 -22.83 -13.25
CA ILE A 304 12.76 -23.87 -13.41
C ILE A 304 12.34 -25.15 -12.67
N ILE A 305 11.85 -25.03 -11.44
CA ILE A 305 11.38 -26.18 -10.65
C ILE A 305 10.20 -26.87 -11.35
N TYR A 306 9.21 -26.12 -11.85
CA TYR A 306 8.08 -26.67 -12.59
C TYR A 306 8.49 -27.31 -13.92
N SER A 307 9.42 -26.69 -14.66
CA SER A 307 9.99 -27.29 -15.87
C SER A 307 10.68 -28.62 -15.56
N GLU A 308 11.42 -28.72 -14.46
CA GLU A 308 11.99 -29.99 -14.03
C GLU A 308 10.91 -31.02 -13.66
N LEU A 309 9.73 -30.60 -13.21
CA LEU A 309 8.60 -31.51 -12.99
C LEU A 309 7.98 -32.02 -14.29
N ASP A 310 7.94 -31.18 -15.32
CA ASP A 310 7.33 -31.53 -16.61
C ASP A 310 8.24 -32.44 -17.47
N TRP A 311 9.56 -32.22 -17.42
CA TRP A 311 10.50 -32.85 -18.36
C TRP A 311 11.35 -33.98 -17.77
N ASN A 312 11.31 -34.22 -16.45
CA ASN A 312 12.15 -35.25 -15.83
C ASN A 312 11.56 -36.65 -16.07
N PRO A 313 12.29 -37.59 -16.70
CA PRO A 313 11.74 -38.92 -17.02
C PRO A 313 11.54 -39.81 -15.78
N ARG A 314 11.98 -39.39 -14.59
CA ARG A 314 11.90 -40.18 -13.36
C ARG A 314 10.69 -39.78 -12.52
N GLU A 315 9.59 -40.50 -12.74
CA GLU A 315 8.30 -40.28 -12.07
C GLU A 315 8.38 -40.14 -10.55
N HIS A 316 9.27 -40.88 -9.89
CA HIS A 316 9.32 -40.89 -8.44
C HIS A 316 9.86 -39.58 -7.85
N TYR A 317 10.75 -38.85 -8.54
CA TYR A 317 11.20 -37.54 -8.07
C TYR A 317 10.15 -36.48 -8.28
N ILE A 318 9.50 -36.50 -9.45
CA ILE A 318 8.42 -35.59 -9.79
C ILE A 318 7.36 -35.64 -8.69
N ARG A 319 6.91 -36.84 -8.35
CA ARG A 319 5.91 -37.05 -7.30
C ARG A 319 6.33 -36.47 -5.96
N VAL A 320 7.59 -36.61 -5.53
CA VAL A 320 8.03 -36.05 -4.24
C VAL A 320 8.05 -34.53 -4.24
N LEU A 321 8.55 -33.92 -5.31
CA LEU A 321 8.55 -32.47 -5.45
C LEU A 321 7.12 -31.93 -5.56
N THR A 322 6.23 -32.55 -6.33
CA THR A 322 4.81 -32.21 -6.39
C THR A 322 4.15 -32.29 -5.01
N HIS A 323 4.47 -33.33 -4.23
CA HIS A 323 3.97 -33.48 -2.87
C HIS A 323 4.47 -32.39 -1.93
N LEU A 324 5.76 -32.03 -2.01
CA LEU A 324 6.33 -30.89 -1.27
C LEU A 324 5.61 -29.58 -1.59
N LEU A 325 5.43 -29.29 -2.88
CA LEU A 325 4.72 -28.08 -3.34
C LEU A 325 3.28 -28.02 -2.82
N LYS A 326 2.57 -29.16 -2.84
CA LYS A 326 1.20 -29.28 -2.33
C LYS A 326 1.14 -29.11 -0.82
N ILE A 327 2.03 -29.76 -0.07
CA ILE A 327 2.09 -29.68 1.40
C ILE A 327 2.38 -28.26 1.87
N PHE A 328 3.31 -27.56 1.21
CA PHE A 328 3.60 -26.16 1.49
C PHE A 328 2.54 -25.20 0.96
N ARG A 329 1.59 -25.70 0.16
CA ARG A 329 0.50 -24.93 -0.45
C ARG A 329 1.04 -23.74 -1.24
N ILE A 330 2.17 -23.94 -1.94
CA ILE A 330 2.89 -22.86 -2.65
C ILE A 330 1.96 -22.14 -3.62
N GLU A 331 1.19 -22.88 -4.42
CA GLU A 331 0.26 -22.31 -5.40
C GLU A 331 -0.79 -21.39 -4.75
N VAL A 332 -1.36 -21.81 -3.62
CA VAL A 332 -2.37 -21.02 -2.89
C VAL A 332 -1.77 -19.71 -2.36
N ILE A 333 -0.53 -19.75 -1.88
CA ILE A 333 0.15 -18.55 -1.37
C ILE A 333 0.52 -17.63 -2.53
N ILE A 334 1.02 -18.17 -3.65
CA ILE A 334 1.27 -17.40 -4.87
C ILE A 334 0.00 -16.69 -5.34
N GLU A 335 -1.11 -17.39 -5.42
CA GLU A 335 -2.40 -16.81 -5.83
C GLU A 335 -2.82 -15.67 -4.89
N ARG A 336 -2.72 -15.88 -3.57
CA ARG A 336 -3.00 -14.84 -2.56
C ARG A 336 -2.12 -13.61 -2.74
N VAL A 337 -0.81 -13.80 -2.91
CA VAL A 337 0.15 -12.72 -3.13
C VAL A 337 -0.17 -11.98 -4.44
N ASN A 338 -0.48 -12.70 -5.51
CA ASN A 338 -0.86 -12.11 -6.80
C ASN A 338 -2.12 -11.24 -6.67
N ASN A 339 -3.14 -11.73 -5.97
CA ASN A 339 -4.39 -11.00 -5.74
C ASN A 339 -4.13 -9.72 -4.93
N LYS A 340 -3.30 -9.78 -3.89
CA LYS A 340 -2.90 -8.60 -3.12
C LYS A 340 -2.17 -7.56 -3.96
N PHE A 341 -1.23 -7.98 -4.81
CA PHE A 341 -0.57 -7.05 -5.74
C PHE A 341 -1.56 -6.42 -6.72
N LYS A 342 -2.53 -7.19 -7.22
CA LYS A 342 -3.58 -6.67 -8.12
C LYS A 342 -4.41 -5.60 -7.41
N THR A 343 -4.91 -5.89 -6.21
CA THR A 343 -5.68 -4.92 -5.41
C THR A 343 -4.86 -3.67 -5.08
N LEU A 344 -3.58 -3.82 -4.74
CA LEU A 344 -2.70 -2.68 -4.48
C LEU A 344 -2.49 -1.83 -5.73
N TYR A 345 -2.32 -2.47 -6.90
CA TYR A 345 -2.18 -1.76 -8.17
C TYR A 345 -3.44 -0.98 -8.54
N GLU A 346 -4.61 -1.62 -8.49
CA GLU A 346 -5.91 -0.97 -8.74
C GLU A 346 -6.10 0.24 -7.83
N THR A 347 -5.80 0.07 -6.54
CA THR A 347 -5.82 1.13 -5.55
C THR A 347 -4.88 2.29 -5.89
N LEU A 348 -3.64 1.99 -6.30
CA LEU A 348 -2.68 3.02 -6.68
C LEU A 348 -3.16 3.79 -7.91
N GLN A 349 -3.76 3.12 -8.90
CA GLN A 349 -4.34 3.77 -10.07
C GLN A 349 -5.48 4.72 -9.70
N GLU A 350 -6.39 4.31 -8.82
CA GLU A 350 -7.44 5.19 -8.31
C GLU A 350 -6.87 6.45 -7.62
N LEU A 351 -5.84 6.28 -6.80
CA LEU A 351 -5.16 7.40 -6.13
C LEU A 351 -4.47 8.34 -7.14
N TYR A 352 -3.86 7.79 -8.18
CA TYR A 352 -3.27 8.58 -9.26
C TYR A 352 -4.31 9.41 -9.99
N THR A 353 -5.43 8.80 -10.36
CA THR A 353 -6.55 9.50 -11.01
C THR A 353 -7.05 10.63 -10.11
N LYS A 354 -7.31 10.34 -8.83
CA LYS A 354 -7.75 11.36 -7.87
C LYS A 354 -6.75 12.49 -7.70
N ARG A 355 -5.46 12.19 -7.59
CA ARG A 355 -4.39 13.19 -7.47
C ARG A 355 -4.28 14.04 -8.74
N ASN A 356 -4.45 13.44 -9.91
CA ASN A 356 -4.46 14.15 -11.19
C ASN A 356 -5.69 15.06 -11.31
N GLU A 357 -6.87 14.61 -10.88
CA GLU A 357 -8.08 15.43 -10.83
C GLU A 357 -7.92 16.62 -9.86
N GLU A 358 -7.36 16.39 -8.67
CA GLU A 358 -7.06 17.46 -7.70
C GLU A 358 -6.02 18.45 -8.25
N ASN A 359 -4.96 17.95 -8.87
CA ASN A 359 -3.94 18.79 -9.53
C ASN A 359 -4.57 19.60 -10.66
N GLN A 360 -5.37 19.00 -11.54
CA GLN A 360 -6.08 19.72 -12.59
C GLN A 360 -7.03 20.77 -12.02
N LYS A 361 -7.74 20.47 -10.93
CA LYS A 361 -8.61 21.43 -10.23
C LYS A 361 -7.79 22.58 -9.63
N ASN A 362 -6.63 22.29 -9.05
CA ASN A 362 -5.73 23.29 -8.49
C ASN A 362 -5.06 24.13 -9.59
N THR A 363 -4.62 23.54 -10.69
CA THR A 363 -4.13 24.24 -11.88
C THR A 363 -5.24 25.10 -12.49
N LYS A 364 -6.47 24.60 -12.62
CA LYS A 364 -7.62 25.39 -13.10
C LYS A 364 -7.95 26.54 -12.15
N LYS A 365 -7.88 26.34 -10.84
CA LYS A 365 -8.01 27.42 -9.84
C LYS A 365 -6.89 28.46 -9.99
N ALA A 366 -5.64 28.02 -10.17
CA ALA A 366 -4.49 28.89 -10.35
C ALA A 366 -4.58 29.67 -11.67
N VAL A 367 -4.91 29.02 -12.79
CA VAL A 367 -5.13 29.65 -14.09
C VAL A 367 -6.32 30.62 -14.04
N ASN A 368 -7.42 30.26 -13.39
CA ASN A 368 -8.55 31.17 -13.18
C ASN A 368 -8.13 32.37 -12.31
N PHE A 369 -7.36 32.14 -11.25
CA PHE A 369 -6.84 33.21 -10.39
C PHE A 369 -5.91 34.16 -11.18
N LEU A 370 -4.97 33.61 -11.96
CA LEU A 370 -4.11 34.37 -12.86
C LEU A 370 -4.92 35.11 -13.93
N SER A 371 -5.98 34.50 -14.46
CA SER A 371 -6.85 35.12 -15.47
C SER A 371 -7.65 36.28 -14.89
N VAL A 372 -8.03 36.19 -13.60
CA VAL A 372 -8.68 37.28 -12.86
C VAL A 372 -7.70 38.41 -12.55
N LEU A 373 -6.42 38.08 -12.28
CA LEU A 373 -5.39 39.07 -11.98
C LEU A 373 -4.88 39.81 -13.22
N PHE A 374 -4.66 39.12 -14.34
CA PHE A 374 -3.92 39.65 -15.50
C PHE A 374 -4.73 39.67 -16.81
N GLY A 375 -5.93 39.09 -16.83
CA GLY A 375 -6.75 38.94 -18.04
C GLY A 375 -6.32 37.75 -18.92
N ALA A 376 -7.27 37.22 -19.71
CA ALA A 376 -7.05 36.02 -20.53
C ALA A 376 -5.98 36.22 -21.62
N GLY A 377 -5.84 37.43 -22.16
CA GLY A 377 -4.84 37.77 -23.19
C GLY A 377 -3.39 37.64 -22.69
N PHE A 378 -3.12 38.05 -21.45
CA PHE A 378 -1.79 37.97 -20.85
C PHE A 378 -1.32 36.51 -20.66
N ILE A 379 -2.23 35.60 -20.32
CA ILE A 379 -1.91 34.17 -20.16
C ILE A 379 -1.48 33.55 -21.50
N ILE A 380 -2.16 33.91 -22.59
CA ILE A 380 -1.83 33.39 -23.94
C ILE A 380 -0.45 33.89 -24.37
N GLU A 381 -0.14 35.17 -24.15
CA GLU A 381 1.18 35.74 -24.44
C GLU A 381 2.29 35.12 -23.57
N PHE A 382 2.04 34.91 -22.28
CA PHE A 382 2.99 34.28 -21.36
C PHE A 382 3.26 32.81 -21.71
N VAL A 383 2.21 32.03 -22.05
CA VAL A 383 2.35 30.64 -22.51
C VAL A 383 3.07 30.56 -23.85
N ASN A 384 2.83 31.50 -24.76
CA ASN A 384 3.55 31.59 -26.03
C ASN A 384 5.04 31.95 -25.81
N ALA A 385 5.35 32.88 -24.91
CA ALA A 385 6.73 33.23 -24.56
C ALA A 385 7.48 32.03 -23.93
N LEU A 386 6.82 31.27 -23.06
CA LEU A 386 7.38 30.03 -22.49
C LEU A 386 7.60 28.94 -23.55
N ARG A 387 6.69 28.78 -24.52
CA ARG A 387 6.88 27.84 -25.64
C ARG A 387 8.01 28.22 -26.58
N VAL A 388 8.21 29.53 -26.81
CA VAL A 388 9.34 30.02 -27.60
C VAL A 388 10.65 29.76 -26.85
N ALA A 389 10.68 30.00 -25.53
CA ALA A 389 11.82 29.65 -24.70
C ALA A 389 12.10 28.13 -24.73
N SER A 390 11.08 27.28 -24.62
CA SER A 390 11.27 25.81 -24.61
C SER A 390 11.64 25.19 -25.96
N ARG A 391 11.53 25.93 -27.09
CA ARG A 391 11.99 25.47 -28.41
C ARG A 391 13.47 25.71 -28.67
N ILE A 392 14.18 26.40 -27.78
CA ILE A 392 15.63 26.65 -27.85
C ILE A 392 16.42 25.39 -27.37
N GLN A 393 15.73 24.29 -27.10
CA GLN A 393 16.29 23.05 -26.52
C GLN A 393 17.20 22.24 -27.45
N GLU A 394 17.28 22.59 -28.73
CA GLU A 394 18.24 21.99 -29.66
C GLU A 394 19.21 23.07 -30.12
N ILE A 395 20.41 23.13 -29.49
CA ILE A 395 21.73 23.52 -30.06
C ILE A 395 22.68 23.90 -28.89
N SER A 396 23.60 22.98 -28.56
CA SER A 396 24.83 23.09 -27.74
C SER A 396 24.77 23.70 -26.32
N ASP A 397 25.87 23.56 -25.56
CA ASP A 397 26.05 24.07 -24.17
C ASP A 397 25.79 25.59 -24.01
N PHE A 398 25.81 26.34 -25.12
CA PHE A 398 25.45 27.75 -25.15
C PHE A 398 23.94 27.99 -24.86
N SER A 399 23.09 27.00 -25.16
CA SER A 399 21.63 27.07 -24.92
C SER A 399 21.27 27.12 -23.44
N GLN A 400 22.02 26.48 -22.53
CA GLN A 400 21.72 26.50 -21.09
C GLN A 400 21.98 27.88 -20.48
N ILE A 401 23.09 28.52 -20.85
CA ILE A 401 23.40 29.90 -20.42
C ILE A 401 22.36 30.87 -20.99
N LEU A 402 22.01 30.71 -22.27
CA LEU A 402 20.97 31.51 -22.90
C LEU A 402 19.60 31.30 -22.22
N HIS A 403 19.27 30.07 -21.82
CA HIS A 403 18.06 29.77 -21.07
C HIS A 403 18.01 30.44 -19.70
N ILE A 404 19.12 30.45 -18.96
CA ILE A 404 19.23 31.13 -17.66
C ILE A 404 19.05 32.63 -17.85
N VAL A 405 19.71 33.22 -18.85
CA VAL A 405 19.62 34.66 -19.16
C VAL A 405 18.21 35.04 -19.60
N VAL A 406 17.60 34.29 -20.52
CA VAL A 406 16.22 34.54 -20.99
C VAL A 406 15.21 34.37 -19.86
N SER A 407 15.36 33.35 -19.01
CA SER A 407 14.49 33.15 -17.85
C SER A 407 14.63 34.27 -16.81
N ALA A 408 15.85 34.78 -16.60
CA ALA A 408 16.10 35.93 -15.72
C ALA A 408 15.46 37.21 -16.28
N ILE A 409 15.57 37.45 -17.59
CA ILE A 409 14.95 38.62 -18.26
C ILE A 409 13.42 38.53 -18.20
N LEU A 410 12.83 37.36 -18.46
CA LEU A 410 11.38 37.14 -18.36
C LEU A 410 10.89 37.30 -16.92
N GLY A 411 11.64 36.78 -15.94
CA GLY A 411 11.34 36.95 -14.52
C GLY A 411 11.37 38.42 -14.09
N ALA A 412 12.41 39.18 -14.47
CA ALA A 412 12.53 40.60 -14.18
C ALA A 412 11.41 41.43 -14.84
N SER A 413 11.06 41.10 -16.09
CA SER A 413 9.98 41.74 -16.83
C SER A 413 8.62 41.50 -16.18
N PHE A 414 8.38 40.28 -15.70
CA PHE A 414 7.17 39.92 -14.96
C PHE A 414 7.06 40.68 -13.63
N VAL A 415 8.15 40.80 -12.86
CA VAL A 415 8.18 41.57 -11.60
C VAL A 415 7.92 43.06 -11.84
N LEU A 416 8.47 43.64 -12.91
CA LEU A 416 8.23 45.03 -13.28
C LEU A 416 6.78 45.27 -13.71
N LEU A 417 6.21 44.39 -14.53
CA LEU A 417 4.79 44.42 -14.93
C LEU A 417 3.86 44.26 -13.73
N LEU A 418 4.19 43.34 -12.82
CA LEU A 418 3.46 43.13 -11.57
C LEU A 418 3.52 44.37 -10.68
N GLY A 419 4.70 44.98 -10.57
CA GLY A 419 4.92 46.24 -9.85
C GLY A 419 4.09 47.39 -10.44
N TYR A 420 4.09 47.54 -11.77
CA TYR A 420 3.28 48.54 -12.47
C TYR A 420 1.77 48.32 -12.26
N PHE A 421 1.33 47.06 -12.30
CA PHE A 421 -0.08 46.71 -12.08
C PHE A 421 -0.52 46.94 -10.63
N ILE A 422 0.32 46.57 -9.66
CA ILE A 422 0.08 46.84 -8.22
C ILE A 422 0.07 48.35 -7.98
N TYR A 423 0.98 49.10 -8.59
CA TYR A 423 1.02 50.56 -8.52
C TYR A 423 -0.24 51.19 -9.13
N GLY A 424 -0.71 50.68 -10.28
CA GLY A 424 -1.97 51.07 -10.90
C GLY A 424 -3.19 50.81 -10.00
N LYS A 425 -3.26 49.63 -9.35
CA LYS A 425 -4.32 49.31 -8.39
C LYS A 425 -4.24 50.10 -7.09
N ALA A 426 -3.04 50.41 -6.60
CA ALA A 426 -2.84 51.23 -5.40
C ALA A 426 -3.34 52.67 -5.62
N LYS A 427 -3.18 53.20 -6.84
CA LYS A 427 -3.72 54.51 -7.24
C LYS A 427 -5.26 54.53 -7.37
N ILE A 428 -5.90 53.37 -7.55
CA ILE A 428 -7.37 53.22 -7.62
C ILE A 428 -8.03 53.16 -6.21
N LYS A 429 -7.25 53.05 -5.13
CA LYS A 429 -7.76 52.99 -3.74
C LYS A 429 -8.02 54.36 -3.10
N ARG A 430 -8.72 55.25 -3.83
CA ARG A 430 -9.51 56.37 -3.30
C ARG A 430 -10.69 56.62 -4.25
N LEU A 431 -11.59 55.64 -4.33
CA LEU A 431 -12.95 55.89 -4.80
C LEU A 431 -13.81 55.89 -3.54
N GLU A 432 -14.13 57.09 -3.04
CA GLU A 432 -15.33 57.25 -2.24
C GLU A 432 -16.50 56.80 -3.14
N TYR A 433 -17.22 55.75 -2.74
CA TYR A 433 -18.43 55.37 -3.45
C TYR A 433 -19.41 56.55 -3.38
N GLY A 434 -19.86 57.02 -4.54
CA GLY A 434 -20.81 58.13 -4.62
C GLY A 434 -22.15 57.79 -3.93
N PRO A 435 -22.97 58.81 -3.64
CA PRO A 435 -24.33 58.59 -3.14
C PRO A 435 -25.16 57.78 -4.15
N THR A 436 -26.17 57.08 -3.65
CA THR A 436 -27.05 56.20 -4.41
C THR A 436 -28.51 56.66 -4.29
N VAL A 437 -29.37 56.11 -5.14
CA VAL A 437 -30.82 56.32 -5.12
C VAL A 437 -31.55 54.99 -5.30
N ASP A 438 -32.71 54.84 -4.65
CA ASP A 438 -33.56 53.65 -4.73
C ASP A 438 -35.02 54.05 -5.04
N ALA A 439 -35.74 53.28 -5.86
CA ALA A 439 -37.13 53.53 -6.20
C ALA A 439 -38.06 52.45 -5.65
N VAL A 440 -39.06 52.88 -4.88
CA VAL A 440 -40.24 52.05 -4.58
C VAL A 440 -41.29 52.35 -5.65
N ILE A 441 -41.42 51.44 -6.61
CA ILE A 441 -42.37 51.57 -7.71
C ILE A 441 -43.55 50.63 -7.44
N GLN A 442 -44.74 51.21 -7.37
CA GLN A 442 -45.99 50.48 -7.19
C GLN A 442 -46.86 50.66 -8.43
N ASP A 443 -47.42 49.56 -8.95
CA ASP A 443 -48.43 49.61 -10.02
C ASP A 443 -49.85 49.77 -9.47
N ASP A 444 -50.83 49.90 -10.38
CA ASP A 444 -52.24 50.13 -10.01
C ASP A 444 -52.85 48.93 -9.25
N ASP A 445 -52.32 47.72 -9.46
CA ASP A 445 -52.74 46.48 -8.79
C ASP A 445 -52.04 46.25 -7.44
N ARG A 446 -51.28 47.26 -6.97
CA ARG A 446 -50.47 47.26 -5.75
C ARG A 446 -49.26 46.33 -5.77
N ASN A 447 -48.83 45.83 -6.92
CA ASN A 447 -47.58 45.07 -7.03
C ASN A 447 -46.36 45.99 -6.93
N ILE A 448 -45.23 45.44 -6.51
CA ILE A 448 -43.95 46.13 -6.40
C ILE A 448 -42.98 45.60 -7.46
N ILE A 449 -42.30 46.53 -8.13
CA ILE A 449 -41.31 46.21 -9.15
C ILE A 449 -39.94 46.08 -8.49
N LEU A 450 -39.33 44.90 -8.61
CA LEU A 450 -38.02 44.57 -8.07
C LEU A 450 -37.07 44.14 -9.19
N VAL A 451 -35.77 44.28 -8.93
CA VAL A 451 -34.70 43.79 -9.79
C VAL A 451 -33.87 42.70 -9.12
N LYS A 452 -33.44 41.69 -9.87
CA LYS A 452 -32.57 40.62 -9.37
C LYS A 452 -31.10 40.99 -9.57
N ARG A 453 -30.35 41.05 -8.47
CA ARG A 453 -28.95 41.51 -8.49
C ARG A 453 -28.02 40.50 -9.18
N ARG A 454 -27.31 40.94 -10.23
CA ARG A 454 -26.37 40.09 -10.99
C ARG A 454 -25.01 39.89 -10.32
N TYR A 455 -24.60 40.80 -9.44
CA TYR A 455 -23.25 40.85 -8.87
C TYR A 455 -23.28 40.98 -7.35
N ALA A 456 -22.22 40.49 -6.70
CA ALA A 456 -22.01 40.67 -5.26
C ALA A 456 -21.83 42.16 -4.91
N PRO A 457 -22.22 42.60 -3.70
CA PRO A 457 -22.88 41.84 -2.64
C PRO A 457 -24.35 41.52 -2.97
N TYR A 458 -24.92 40.53 -2.27
CA TYR A 458 -26.31 40.09 -2.43
C TYR A 458 -26.66 39.63 -3.85
N LYS A 459 -25.73 38.94 -4.53
CA LYS A 459 -25.99 38.32 -5.83
C LYS A 459 -27.21 37.39 -5.72
N ASP A 460 -28.03 37.40 -6.75
CA ASP A 460 -29.26 36.62 -6.91
C ASP A 460 -30.40 36.98 -5.93
N LYS A 461 -30.22 37.98 -5.06
CA LYS A 461 -31.30 38.56 -4.23
C LYS A 461 -32.06 39.66 -4.97
N TYR A 462 -33.30 39.91 -4.54
CA TYR A 462 -34.12 41.01 -5.05
C TYR A 462 -33.70 42.35 -4.44
N ALA A 463 -33.77 43.42 -5.22
CA ALA A 463 -33.49 44.77 -4.80
C ALA A 463 -34.52 45.74 -5.40
N LEU A 464 -34.55 46.95 -4.86
CA LEU A 464 -35.28 48.06 -5.44
C LEU A 464 -34.45 48.53 -6.63
N PRO A 465 -35.07 48.93 -7.75
CA PRO A 465 -34.35 49.56 -8.85
C PRO A 465 -33.63 50.81 -8.36
N GLY A 466 -32.35 50.95 -8.70
CA GLY A 466 -31.53 51.97 -8.08
C GLY A 466 -30.04 51.82 -8.35
N GLY A 467 -29.32 52.93 -8.22
CA GLY A 467 -27.91 52.98 -8.55
C GLY A 467 -27.22 54.25 -8.10
N PHE A 468 -26.02 54.49 -8.64
CA PHE A 468 -25.18 55.60 -8.24
C PHE A 468 -25.59 56.90 -8.93
N ILE A 469 -25.55 58.01 -8.18
CA ILE A 469 -25.71 59.35 -8.74
C ILE A 469 -24.44 59.68 -9.54
N LYS A 470 -24.60 60.06 -10.82
CA LYS A 470 -23.47 60.49 -11.67
C LYS A 470 -23.00 61.89 -11.27
N TYR A 471 -21.78 62.24 -11.68
CA TYR A 471 -21.24 63.59 -11.43
C TYR A 471 -22.15 64.65 -12.07
N ASN A 472 -22.51 65.70 -11.32
CA ASN A 472 -23.47 66.75 -11.69
C ASN A 472 -24.93 66.29 -11.95
N GLU A 473 -25.34 65.15 -11.38
CA GLU A 473 -26.72 64.65 -11.46
C GLU A 473 -27.47 64.90 -10.14
N ASP A 474 -28.70 65.42 -10.19
CA ASP A 474 -29.57 65.51 -9.01
C ASP A 474 -30.18 64.13 -8.68
N PRO A 475 -30.41 63.76 -7.40
CA PRO A 475 -31.02 62.48 -7.03
C PRO A 475 -32.32 62.14 -7.78
N LYS A 476 -33.15 63.14 -8.11
CA LYS A 476 -34.38 62.91 -8.89
C LYS A 476 -34.09 62.52 -10.34
N GLN A 477 -33.07 63.13 -10.93
CA GLN A 477 -32.62 62.78 -12.29
C GLN A 477 -32.01 61.38 -12.30
N ALA A 478 -31.16 61.09 -11.30
CA ALA A 478 -30.52 59.80 -11.12
C ALA A 478 -31.56 58.69 -11.03
N ILE A 479 -32.60 58.83 -10.20
CA ILE A 479 -33.55 57.72 -10.01
C ILE A 479 -34.38 57.45 -11.27
N ILE A 480 -34.78 58.49 -12.01
CA ILE A 480 -35.50 58.32 -13.28
C ILE A 480 -34.61 57.59 -14.29
N ARG A 481 -33.32 57.95 -14.35
CA ARG A 481 -32.34 57.28 -15.22
C ARG A 481 -32.10 55.83 -14.81
N GLU A 482 -31.81 55.57 -13.54
CA GLU A 482 -31.52 54.22 -13.04
C GLU A 482 -32.72 53.28 -13.26
N VAL A 483 -33.94 53.73 -12.96
CA VAL A 483 -35.14 52.95 -13.24
C VAL A 483 -35.27 52.65 -14.74
N ARG A 484 -35.02 53.64 -15.61
CA ARG A 484 -35.05 53.46 -17.06
C ARG A 484 -33.98 52.48 -17.54
N GLU A 485 -32.76 52.57 -17.03
CA GLU A 485 -31.62 51.73 -17.41
C GLU A 485 -31.80 50.27 -16.93
N GLU A 486 -32.30 50.05 -15.71
CA GLU A 486 -32.44 48.71 -15.14
C GLU A 486 -33.73 47.99 -15.53
N THR A 487 -34.81 48.74 -15.77
CA THR A 487 -36.14 48.16 -15.96
C THR A 487 -36.80 48.51 -17.30
N ASN A 488 -36.24 49.47 -18.04
CA ASN A 488 -36.85 50.06 -19.23
C ASN A 488 -38.23 50.71 -18.98
N LEU A 489 -38.59 50.97 -17.72
CA LEU A 489 -39.84 51.60 -17.33
C LEU A 489 -39.72 53.13 -17.29
N ALA A 490 -40.84 53.82 -17.47
CA ALA A 490 -40.95 55.26 -17.25
C ALA A 490 -41.76 55.51 -15.99
N VAL A 491 -41.17 56.22 -15.02
CA VAL A 491 -41.78 56.49 -13.71
C VAL A 491 -41.87 57.99 -13.42
N GLU A 492 -42.86 58.35 -12.62
CA GLU A 492 -43.03 59.68 -12.03
C GLU A 492 -42.73 59.61 -10.53
N ILE A 493 -41.90 60.54 -10.04
CA ILE A 493 -41.58 60.63 -8.61
C ILE A 493 -42.76 61.26 -7.87
N ILE A 494 -43.33 60.54 -6.91
CA ILE A 494 -44.45 60.98 -6.09
C ILE A 494 -43.95 61.72 -4.85
N SER A 495 -42.98 61.13 -4.15
CA SER A 495 -42.42 61.72 -2.95
C SER A 495 -41.03 61.15 -2.65
N LYS A 496 -40.25 61.88 -1.86
CA LYS A 496 -39.04 61.33 -1.21
C LYS A 496 -39.49 60.52 0.01
N ILE A 497 -39.01 59.29 0.14
CA ILE A 497 -39.26 58.42 1.30
C ILE A 497 -38.31 58.83 2.43
N GLY A 498 -37.01 58.91 2.12
CA GLY A 498 -36.00 59.21 3.12
C GLY A 498 -34.58 59.18 2.56
N THR A 499 -33.61 59.45 3.43
CA THR A 499 -32.19 59.23 3.16
C THR A 499 -31.69 58.18 4.16
N PHE A 500 -31.08 57.12 3.64
CA PHE A 500 -30.65 55.94 4.36
C PHE A 500 -29.12 55.92 4.40
N ASP A 501 -28.53 56.14 5.57
CA ASP A 501 -27.09 56.31 5.78
C ASP A 501 -26.54 55.49 6.96
N GLN A 502 -27.32 54.52 7.45
CA GLN A 502 -26.94 53.70 8.59
C GLN A 502 -25.60 52.97 8.36
N LYS A 503 -24.76 52.95 9.40
CA LYS A 503 -23.47 52.26 9.36
C LYS A 503 -23.69 50.77 9.08
N GLY A 504 -23.08 50.26 8.01
CA GLY A 504 -23.18 48.86 7.61
C GLY A 504 -24.37 48.51 6.71
N ARG A 505 -25.17 49.49 6.26
CA ARG A 505 -26.25 49.23 5.29
C ARG A 505 -25.76 48.59 3.99
N ASP A 506 -24.54 48.94 3.58
CA ASP A 506 -23.86 48.33 2.44
C ASP A 506 -22.50 47.74 2.86
N PRO A 507 -22.23 46.45 2.60
CA PRO A 507 -20.95 45.83 2.96
C PRO A 507 -19.75 46.36 2.15
N ARG A 508 -19.97 47.12 1.07
CA ARG A 508 -18.91 47.74 0.26
C ARG A 508 -18.29 48.97 0.92
N GLY A 509 -18.97 49.60 1.88
CA GLY A 509 -18.48 50.78 2.58
C GLY A 509 -19.59 51.74 2.99
N LYS A 510 -19.22 52.98 3.35
CA LYS A 510 -20.18 54.03 3.73
C LYS A 510 -20.89 54.55 2.47
N ILE A 511 -22.10 54.06 2.20
CA ILE A 511 -22.93 54.47 1.07
C ILE A 511 -24.23 55.07 1.59
N VAL A 512 -24.52 56.30 1.19
CA VAL A 512 -25.79 57.00 1.47
C VAL A 512 -26.75 56.75 0.29
N SER A 513 -27.98 56.30 0.57
CA SER A 513 -29.02 56.18 -0.45
C SER A 513 -30.17 57.15 -0.20
N THR A 514 -30.69 57.80 -1.24
CA THR A 514 -31.96 58.55 -1.17
C THR A 514 -33.05 57.77 -1.87
N ALA A 515 -34.08 57.34 -1.12
CA ALA A 515 -35.17 56.56 -1.68
C ALA A 515 -36.37 57.43 -2.06
N PHE A 516 -37.00 57.09 -3.18
CA PHE A 516 -38.16 57.77 -3.73
C PHE A 516 -39.34 56.81 -3.92
N LYS A 517 -40.55 57.28 -3.64
CA LYS A 517 -41.78 56.60 -4.02
C LYS A 517 -42.15 57.06 -5.42
N CYS A 518 -42.34 56.11 -6.32
CA CYS A 518 -42.55 56.35 -7.74
C CYS A 518 -43.85 55.68 -8.20
N ARG A 519 -44.55 56.32 -9.14
CA ARG A 519 -45.71 55.75 -9.84
C ARG A 519 -45.30 55.42 -11.27
N LEU A 520 -45.78 54.30 -11.78
CA LEU A 520 -45.55 53.93 -13.16
C LEU A 520 -46.35 54.83 -14.10
N VAL A 521 -45.70 55.38 -15.15
CA VAL A 521 -46.36 56.24 -16.15
C VAL A 521 -46.67 55.46 -17.43
N LYS A 522 -45.74 54.61 -17.88
CA LYS A 522 -45.85 53.72 -19.05
C LYS A 522 -44.86 52.56 -18.90
N GLY A 523 -45.19 51.39 -19.45
CA GLY A 523 -44.20 50.33 -19.70
C GLY A 523 -44.52 48.92 -19.19
N LEU A 524 -45.65 48.67 -18.54
CA LEU A 524 -46.04 47.31 -18.11
C LEU A 524 -46.05 46.31 -19.29
N SER A 525 -46.57 46.72 -20.45
CA SER A 525 -46.59 45.93 -21.68
C SER A 525 -45.22 45.82 -22.38
N MET A 526 -44.22 46.62 -21.98
CA MET A 526 -42.85 46.56 -22.53
C MET A 526 -41.93 45.62 -21.75
N LEU A 527 -42.39 45.06 -20.61
CA LEU A 527 -41.66 44.05 -19.85
C LEU A 527 -41.62 42.68 -20.55
N GLN A 528 -42.47 42.46 -21.57
CA GLN A 528 -42.66 41.15 -22.22
C GLN A 528 -41.86 40.89 -23.51
N GLU A 529 -41.10 41.85 -24.07
CA GLU A 529 -40.40 41.64 -25.36
C GLU A 529 -38.97 42.21 -25.41
N GLY A 530 -38.11 41.83 -24.45
CA GLY A 530 -36.67 42.12 -24.52
C GLY A 530 -35.81 41.03 -23.88
N ASP A 531 -34.64 40.78 -24.47
CA ASP A 531 -33.62 39.80 -24.06
C ASP A 531 -33.16 39.90 -22.58
N ASP A 532 -33.57 40.95 -21.85
CA ASP A 532 -33.25 41.22 -20.44
C ASP A 532 -34.43 40.94 -19.46
N ALA A 533 -35.52 40.29 -19.91
CA ALA A 533 -36.69 39.92 -19.08
C ALA A 533 -36.34 39.11 -17.81
N SER A 534 -35.13 38.55 -17.73
CA SER A 534 -34.63 37.79 -16.57
C SER A 534 -34.27 38.61 -15.33
N ARG A 535 -34.32 39.96 -15.38
CA ARG A 535 -33.87 40.82 -14.26
C ARG A 535 -34.95 41.61 -13.54
N VAL A 536 -36.12 41.82 -14.12
CA VAL A 536 -37.19 42.64 -13.53
C VAL A 536 -38.37 41.74 -13.20
N GLU A 537 -38.85 41.78 -11.96
CA GLU A 537 -40.01 41.01 -11.53
C GLU A 537 -41.06 41.91 -10.88
N ILE A 538 -42.33 41.68 -11.26
CA ILE A 538 -43.49 42.33 -10.65
C ILE A 538 -43.97 41.39 -9.55
N ILE A 539 -43.84 41.83 -8.31
CA ILE A 539 -44.15 41.02 -7.13
C ILE A 539 -45.39 41.56 -6.43
N PRO A 540 -46.44 40.73 -6.25
CA PRO A 540 -47.59 41.09 -5.42
C PRO A 540 -47.20 41.44 -3.98
N ILE A 541 -47.82 42.48 -3.41
CA ILE A 541 -47.45 43.04 -2.09
C ILE A 541 -47.54 42.02 -0.94
N ASP A 542 -48.44 41.05 -1.07
CA ASP A 542 -48.66 39.95 -0.13
C ASP A 542 -47.52 38.91 -0.16
N GLN A 543 -46.82 38.79 -1.29
CA GLN A 543 -45.69 37.88 -1.45
C GLN A 543 -44.36 38.47 -0.96
N LEU A 544 -44.26 39.80 -0.85
CA LEU A 544 -43.02 40.50 -0.43
C LEU A 544 -42.49 40.05 0.94
N LYS A 545 -43.36 39.60 1.87
CA LYS A 545 -42.94 39.13 3.19
C LYS A 545 -42.06 37.87 3.13
N ASN A 546 -42.15 37.12 2.04
CA ASN A 546 -41.46 35.84 1.85
C ASN A 546 -40.25 35.96 0.92
N ILE A 547 -39.84 37.18 0.55
CA ILE A 547 -38.73 37.42 -0.37
C ILE A 547 -37.53 38.00 0.37
N GLU A 548 -36.35 37.44 0.10
CA GLU A 548 -35.10 38.01 0.59
C GLU A 548 -34.68 39.23 -0.23
N LEU A 549 -34.80 40.40 0.37
CA LEU A 549 -34.34 41.67 -0.18
C LEU A 549 -32.86 41.92 0.15
N ALA A 550 -32.16 42.59 -0.77
CA ALA A 550 -30.80 43.05 -0.58
C ALA A 550 -30.74 44.28 0.35
N PHE A 551 -29.61 44.43 1.04
CA PHE A 551 -29.34 45.59 1.90
C PHE A 551 -30.45 45.85 2.94
N ASP A 552 -30.78 47.12 3.15
CA ASP A 552 -31.84 47.63 4.03
C ASP A 552 -33.15 47.90 3.27
N HIS A 553 -33.36 47.31 2.08
CA HIS A 553 -34.49 47.63 1.22
C HIS A 553 -35.85 47.25 1.83
N ILE A 554 -35.87 46.25 2.72
CA ILE A 554 -37.07 45.94 3.50
C ILE A 554 -37.48 47.10 4.41
N GLN A 555 -36.51 47.86 4.94
CA GLN A 555 -36.79 49.05 5.73
C GLN A 555 -37.33 50.18 4.85
N ILE A 556 -36.75 50.37 3.66
CA ILE A 556 -37.22 51.36 2.68
C ILE A 556 -38.69 51.10 2.31
N LEU A 557 -39.08 49.84 2.09
CA LEU A 557 -40.47 49.46 1.80
C LEU A 557 -41.42 49.70 2.98
N LYS A 558 -40.97 49.48 4.21
CA LYS A 558 -41.75 49.80 5.42
C LYS A 558 -41.97 51.30 5.55
N ASP A 559 -40.91 52.09 5.39
CA ASP A 559 -40.96 53.55 5.49
C ASP A 559 -41.81 54.17 4.36
N ALA A 560 -41.88 53.53 3.19
CA ALA A 560 -42.76 53.91 2.08
C ALA A 560 -44.25 53.61 2.32
N GLY A 561 -44.58 52.93 3.43
CA GLY A 561 -45.92 52.49 3.78
C GLY A 561 -46.44 51.31 2.94
N VAL A 562 -45.54 50.57 2.28
CA VAL A 562 -45.88 49.40 1.46
C VAL A 562 -46.01 48.15 2.32
N LEU A 563 -45.08 47.95 3.26
CA LEU A 563 -45.13 46.84 4.22
C LEU A 563 -45.51 47.36 5.61
N LYS A 564 -46.49 46.72 6.25
CA LYS A 564 -46.83 46.94 7.67
C LYS A 564 -45.97 46.09 8.59
#